data_AF-A0A5N3R1A0-F1
#
_entry.id   AF-A0A5N3R1A0-F1
#
_cell.length_a   1.000
_cell.length_b   1.000
_cell.length_c   1.000
_cell.angle_alpha   90.00
_cell.angle_beta   90.00
_cell.angle_gamma   90.00
#
_symmetry.space_group_name_H-M   'P 1'
#
loop_
_entity.id
_entity.type
_entity.pdbx_description
1 polymer ?
#
loop_
_entity_poly.entity_id
_entity_poly.type
_entity_poly.pdbx_seq_one_letter_code
_entity_poly.pdbx_strand_id
1 'polypeptide(L)'
;MNFELIKTEVDGDKALIYMWEIYDLTGVLVGRYVGKAKNGSKRPLRHYKRNVERLLSGKPYRKSKPEGYRQVHRALAAAVRAEYTIQLSFLTNVDNINSINTIESALIAEKNCKGAEDWQLNG
;
A
#
# COMPACT_ATOMS: atom_id res chain seq x y z
N MET A 1 11.20 -6.38 4.29
CA MET A 1 10.26 -6.44 3.13
C MET A 1 10.97 -5.85 1.92
N ASN A 2 11.09 -6.65 0.87
CA ASN A 2 11.55 -6.21 -0.45
C ASN A 2 10.32 -6.01 -1.35
N PHE A 3 10.40 -5.08 -2.28
CA PHE A 3 9.37 -4.81 -3.28
C PHE A 3 10.03 -4.18 -4.50
N GLU A 4 9.38 -4.33 -5.65
CA GLU A 4 9.74 -3.64 -6.88
C GLU A 4 9.04 -2.28 -6.92
N LEU A 5 9.79 -1.20 -7.12
CA LEU A 5 9.20 0.10 -7.42
C LEU A 5 9.02 0.20 -8.93
N ILE A 6 7.77 0.21 -9.37
CA ILE A 6 7.41 0.39 -10.77
C ILE A 6 7.67 1.84 -11.13
N LYS A 7 8.55 2.06 -12.11
CA LYS A 7 8.97 3.39 -12.54
C LYS A 7 7.76 4.12 -13.16
N THR A 8 7.49 5.32 -12.65
CA THR A 8 6.48 6.22 -13.20
C THR A 8 7.06 7.63 -13.33
N GLU A 9 6.36 8.51 -14.03
CA GLU A 9 6.72 9.93 -14.16
C GLU A 9 6.26 10.76 -12.95
N VAL A 10 5.72 10.12 -11.91
CA VAL A 10 5.18 10.79 -10.72
C VAL A 10 6.31 11.23 -9.80
N ASP A 11 6.29 12.52 -9.45
CA ASP A 11 7.27 13.13 -8.56
C ASP A 11 7.12 12.58 -7.13
N GLY A 12 8.14 11.86 -6.67
CA GLY A 12 8.16 11.22 -5.36
C GLY A 12 8.27 12.18 -4.16
N ASP A 13 8.57 13.46 -4.38
CA ASP A 13 8.73 14.46 -3.33
C ASP A 13 7.42 15.24 -3.08
N LYS A 14 6.49 15.21 -4.03
CA LYS A 14 5.17 15.86 -3.92
C LYS A 14 4.14 14.96 -3.25
N ALA A 15 3.01 15.57 -2.86
CA ALA A 15 1.84 14.79 -2.47
C ALA A 15 1.44 13.88 -3.64
N LEU A 16 1.09 12.63 -3.33
CA LEU A 16 0.82 11.61 -4.34
C LEU A 16 -0.15 10.54 -3.86
N ILE A 17 -0.76 9.85 -4.83
CA ILE A 17 -1.44 8.58 -4.64
C ILE A 17 -0.52 7.45 -5.09
N TYR A 18 -0.48 6.36 -4.33
CA TYR A 18 0.31 5.17 -4.61
C TYR A 18 -0.56 3.91 -4.56
N MET A 19 -0.06 2.85 -5.17
CA MET A 19 -0.71 1.54 -5.20
C MET A 19 0.28 0.44 -4.82
N TRP A 20 -0.17 -0.47 -3.97
CA TRP A 20 0.49 -1.75 -3.72
C TRP A 20 -0.24 -2.84 -4.49
N GLU A 21 0.53 -3.69 -5.15
CA GLU A 21 0.05 -4.94 -5.75
C GLU A 21 0.87 -6.11 -5.23
N ILE A 22 0.21 -7.25 -5.04
CA ILE A 22 0.80 -8.50 -4.56
C ILE A 22 0.41 -9.58 -5.56
N TYR A 23 1.41 -10.29 -6.07
CA TYR A 23 1.24 -11.40 -6.98
C TYR A 23 1.81 -12.67 -6.36
N ASP A 24 1.07 -13.76 -6.44
CA ASP A 24 1.57 -15.07 -5.99
C ASP A 24 2.68 -15.61 -6.90
N LEU A 25 3.18 -16.80 -6.59
CA LEU A 25 4.26 -17.45 -7.33
C LEU A 25 3.88 -17.81 -8.78
N THR A 26 2.59 -17.83 -9.11
CA THR A 26 2.07 -18.07 -10.47
C THR A 26 1.82 -16.78 -11.25
N GLY A 27 2.02 -15.62 -10.61
CA GLY A 27 1.77 -14.31 -11.19
C GLY A 27 0.32 -13.85 -11.08
N VAL A 28 -0.52 -14.53 -10.29
CA VAL A 28 -1.91 -14.12 -10.06
C VAL A 28 -1.96 -13.00 -9.03
N LEU A 29 -2.73 -11.95 -9.32
CA LEU A 29 -2.97 -10.85 -8.38
C LEU A 29 -3.78 -11.36 -7.18
N VAL A 30 -3.18 -11.28 -5.99
CA VAL A 30 -3.79 -11.72 -4.72
C VAL A 30 -3.96 -10.58 -3.73
N GLY A 31 -3.56 -9.37 -4.09
CA GLY A 31 -3.76 -8.20 -3.25
C GLY A 31 -3.56 -6.90 -4.02
N ARG A 32 -4.49 -5.95 -3.86
CA ARG A 32 -4.37 -4.60 -4.39
C ARG A 32 -4.86 -3.58 -3.38
N TYR A 33 -4.07 -2.52 -3.19
CA TYR A 33 -4.36 -1.44 -2.25
C TYR A 33 -3.98 -0.09 -2.83
N VAL A 34 -4.87 0.90 -2.76
CA VAL A 34 -4.58 2.31 -3.07
C VAL A 34 -4.44 3.12 -1.79
N GLY A 35 -3.42 3.97 -1.72
CA GLY A 35 -3.20 4.87 -0.59
C GLY A 35 -2.68 6.23 -0.99
N LYS A 36 -2.79 7.18 -0.06
CA LYS A 36 -2.29 8.54 -0.23
C LYS A 36 -1.11 8.89 0.66
N ALA A 37 -0.24 9.74 0.16
CA ALA A 37 0.85 10.36 0.91
C ALA A 37 0.84 11.88 0.71
N LYS A 38 0.65 12.63 1.80
CA LYS A 38 0.53 14.09 1.76
C LYS A 38 1.88 14.82 1.59
N ASN A 39 2.97 14.17 1.99
CA ASN A 39 4.29 14.78 2.13
C ASN A 39 5.34 13.89 1.42
N GLY A 40 5.09 13.53 0.16
CA GLY A 40 5.99 12.65 -0.59
C GLY A 40 5.86 11.16 -0.28
N SER A 41 6.61 10.39 -1.07
CA SER A 41 6.67 8.92 -1.11
C SER A 41 7.22 8.23 0.14
N LYS A 42 7.64 8.99 1.16
CA LYS A 42 8.19 8.43 2.41
C LYS A 42 7.25 7.42 3.07
N ARG A 43 5.94 7.65 3.00
CA ARG A 43 4.94 6.75 3.60
C ARG A 43 4.98 5.36 2.94
N PRO A 44 4.74 5.18 1.63
CA PRO A 44 4.83 3.87 1.02
C PRO A 44 6.24 3.28 1.11
N LEU A 45 7.31 4.05 0.86
CA LEU A 45 8.67 3.49 0.83
C LEU A 45 9.18 3.03 2.20
N ARG A 46 8.92 3.79 3.28
CA ARG A 46 9.53 3.55 4.61
C ARG A 46 8.54 3.07 5.65
N HIS A 47 7.36 3.67 5.74
CA HIS A 47 6.45 3.37 6.85
C HIS A 47 5.84 1.97 6.72
N TYR A 48 5.48 1.57 5.50
CA TYR A 48 4.93 0.24 5.23
C TYR A 48 5.97 -0.84 5.56
N LYS A 49 7.19 -0.72 5.01
CA LYS A 49 8.32 -1.62 5.32
C LYS A 49 8.52 -1.80 6.82
N ARG A 50 8.63 -0.69 7.57
CA ARG A 50 8.78 -0.74 9.04
C ARG A 50 7.62 -1.44 9.73
N ASN A 51 6.37 -1.15 9.34
CA ASN A 51 5.21 -1.73 10.00
C ASN A 51 5.10 -3.23 9.69
N VAL A 52 5.43 -3.65 8.47
CA VAL A 52 5.48 -5.07 8.07
C VAL A 52 6.56 -5.81 8.85
N GLU A 53 7.77 -5.25 8.96
CA GLU A 53 8.85 -5.83 9.77
C GLU A 53 8.47 -5.98 11.24
N ARG A 54 7.81 -4.96 11.81
CA ARG A 54 7.28 -5.04 13.17
C ARG A 54 6.26 -6.17 13.31
N LEU A 55 5.29 -6.24 12.39
CA LEU A 55 4.27 -7.29 12.39
C LEU A 55 4.89 -8.69 12.27
N LEU A 56 5.86 -8.87 11.38
CA LEU A 56 6.58 -10.13 11.22
C LEU A 56 7.34 -10.55 12.49
N SER A 57 7.88 -9.58 13.24
CA SER A 57 8.55 -9.80 14.53
C SER A 57 7.59 -9.91 15.73
N GLY A 58 6.28 -10.02 15.51
CA GLY A 58 5.29 -10.10 16.59
C GLY A 58 5.14 -8.83 17.43
N LYS A 59 5.65 -7.68 16.95
CA LYS A 59 5.56 -6.41 17.67
C LYS A 59 4.21 -5.74 17.45
N PRO A 60 3.64 -5.08 18.48
CA PRO A 60 2.38 -4.35 18.34
C PRO A 60 2.52 -3.17 17.38
N TYR A 61 1.42 -2.77 16.73
CA TYR A 61 1.40 -1.62 15.82
C TYR A 61 1.76 -0.33 16.55
N ARG A 62 1.03 -0.02 17.63
CA ARG A 62 1.30 1.09 18.55
C ARG A 62 0.95 0.65 19.97
N LYS A 63 1.61 1.23 20.98
CA LYS A 63 1.30 0.94 22.40
C LYS A 63 -0.18 1.11 22.72
N SER A 64 -0.81 2.18 22.23
CA SER A 64 -2.23 2.47 22.45
C SER A 64 -3.20 1.72 21.52
N LYS A 65 -2.69 1.06 20.47
CA LYS A 65 -3.51 0.31 19.51
C LYS A 65 -2.69 -0.87 18.96
N PRO A 66 -2.48 -1.93 19.78
CA PRO A 66 -1.57 -3.01 19.44
C PRO A 66 -1.99 -3.75 18.16
N GLU A 67 -3.29 -3.98 17.98
CA GLU A 67 -3.86 -4.66 16.81
C GLU A 67 -4.19 -3.72 15.62
N GLY A 68 -3.70 -2.47 15.66
CA GLY A 68 -4.06 -1.44 14.69
C GLY A 68 -3.42 -1.57 13.31
N TYR A 69 -2.77 -2.70 13.00
CA TYR A 69 -2.30 -2.97 11.65
C TYR A 69 -3.50 -2.98 10.68
N ARG A 70 -3.30 -2.42 9.49
CA ARG A 70 -4.32 -2.40 8.43
C ARG A 70 -4.27 -3.69 7.63
N GLN A 71 -5.34 -4.01 6.91
CA GLN A 71 -5.42 -5.18 6.03
C GLN A 71 -4.22 -5.26 5.07
N VAL A 72 -3.86 -4.16 4.39
CA VAL A 72 -2.66 -4.11 3.54
C VAL A 72 -1.36 -4.44 4.26
N HIS A 73 -1.18 -4.08 5.54
CA HIS A 73 0.03 -4.46 6.27
C HIS A 73 0.08 -5.96 6.54
N ARG A 74 -1.07 -6.57 6.84
CA ARG A 74 -1.19 -8.01 7.03
C ARG A 74 -0.95 -8.76 5.72
N ALA A 75 -1.56 -8.30 4.63
CA ALA A 75 -1.37 -8.87 3.30
C ALA A 75 0.10 -8.81 2.85
N LEU A 76 0.76 -7.66 3.01
CA LEU A 76 2.19 -7.53 2.71
C LEU A 76 3.07 -8.43 3.59
N ALA A 77 2.74 -8.59 4.88
CA ALA A 77 3.47 -9.52 5.75
C ALA A 77 3.26 -10.98 5.34
N ALA A 78 2.05 -11.36 4.94
CA ALA A 78 1.76 -12.69 4.40
C ALA A 78 2.54 -12.93 3.09
N ALA A 79 2.54 -11.95 2.19
CA ALA A 79 3.30 -11.99 0.94
C ALA A 79 4.80 -12.17 1.18
N VAL A 80 5.39 -11.47 2.16
CA VAL A 80 6.81 -11.67 2.53
C VAL A 80 7.09 -13.09 3.01
N ARG A 81 6.18 -13.70 3.79
CA ARG A 81 6.35 -15.08 4.26
C ARG A 81 6.20 -16.11 3.16
N ALA A 82 5.34 -15.84 2.19
CA ALA A 82 5.06 -16.71 1.05
C ALA A 82 6.00 -16.45 -0.15
N GLU A 83 6.97 -15.53 0.00
CA GLU A 83 7.90 -15.13 -1.06
C GLU A 83 7.21 -14.63 -2.34
N TYR A 84 6.05 -13.99 -2.17
CA TYR A 84 5.26 -13.41 -3.26
C TYR A 84 5.90 -12.13 -3.79
N THR A 85 5.58 -11.81 -5.04
CA THR A 85 6.01 -10.57 -5.68
C THR A 85 5.20 -9.41 -5.13
N ILE A 86 5.89 -8.36 -4.66
CA ILE A 86 5.26 -7.13 -4.16
C ILE A 86 5.71 -5.98 -5.05
N GLN A 87 4.75 -5.26 -5.62
CA GLN A 87 4.99 -4.09 -6.46
C GLN A 87 4.42 -2.83 -5.81
N LEU A 88 5.14 -1.73 -5.96
CA LEU A 88 4.73 -0.38 -5.58
C LEU A 88 4.72 0.51 -6.81
N SER A 89 3.62 1.19 -7.05
CA SER A 89 3.48 2.17 -8.14
C SER A 89 3.03 3.51 -7.59
N PHE A 90 3.57 4.62 -8.10
CA PHE A 90 3.02 5.96 -7.85
C PHE A 90 2.08 6.32 -8.98
N LEU A 91 0.81 6.55 -8.65
CA LEU A 91 -0.27 6.69 -9.63
C LEU A 91 -0.40 8.12 -10.16
N THR A 92 -0.36 9.10 -9.27
CA THR A 92 -0.50 10.52 -9.65
C THR A 92 -0.01 11.44 -8.54
N ASN A 93 0.49 12.61 -8.92
CA ASN A 93 0.72 13.72 -8.00
C ASN A 93 -0.60 14.42 -7.65
N VAL A 94 -0.63 15.07 -6.50
CA VAL A 94 -1.79 15.81 -6.02
C VAL A 94 -1.39 17.25 -5.75
N ASP A 95 -1.79 18.15 -6.64
CA ASP A 95 -1.42 19.56 -6.55
C ASP A 95 -2.18 20.28 -5.43
N ASN A 96 -3.49 20.01 -5.30
CA ASN A 96 -4.30 20.55 -4.22
C ASN A 96 -4.49 19.49 -3.13
N ILE A 97 -3.84 19.69 -1.98
CA ILE A 97 -3.90 18.74 -0.87
C ILE A 97 -5.32 18.50 -0.33
N ASN A 98 -6.25 19.44 -0.54
CA ASN A 98 -7.65 19.28 -0.12
C ASN A 98 -8.40 18.27 -0.99
N SER A 99 -7.98 18.04 -2.24
CA SER A 99 -8.60 17.05 -3.13
C SER A 99 -8.04 15.64 -2.98
N ILE A 100 -6.97 15.43 -2.20
CA ILE A 100 -6.28 14.13 -2.09
C ILE A 100 -7.21 12.99 -1.68
N ASN A 101 -8.21 13.27 -0.84
CA ASN A 101 -9.18 12.26 -0.43
C ASN A 101 -10.13 11.88 -1.56
N THR A 102 -10.61 12.87 -2.34
CA THR A 102 -11.48 12.66 -3.48
C THR A 102 -10.75 11.87 -4.57
N ILE A 103 -9.50 12.24 -4.86
CA ILE A 103 -8.65 11.55 -5.84
C ILE A 103 -8.38 10.11 -5.39
N GLU A 104 -8.01 9.89 -4.12
CA GLU A 104 -7.80 8.54 -3.59
C GLU A 104 -9.08 7.69 -3.73
N SER A 105 -10.24 8.22 -3.38
CA SER A 105 -11.52 7.50 -3.50
C SER A 105 -11.87 7.16 -4.95
N ALA A 106 -11.65 8.08 -5.89
CA ALA A 106 -11.86 7.84 -7.31
C ALA A 106 -10.94 6.71 -7.82
N LEU A 107 -9.67 6.73 -7.45
CA LEU A 107 -8.70 5.69 -7.84
C LEU A 107 -8.97 4.34 -7.15
N ILE A 108 -9.46 4.32 -5.91
CA ILE A 108 -9.92 3.08 -5.26
C ILE A 108 -11.04 2.44 -6.08
N ALA A 109 -12.00 3.24 -6.56
CA ALA A 109 -13.11 2.75 -7.37
C ALA A 109 -12.62 2.30 -8.76
N GLU A 110 -11.83 3.13 -9.45
CA GLU A 110 -11.29 2.82 -10.79
C GLU A 110 -10.45 1.54 -10.79
N LYS A 111 -9.58 1.35 -9.78
CA LYS A 111 -8.72 0.17 -9.65
C LYS A 111 -9.41 -1.00 -8.94
N ASN A 112 -10.70 -0.87 -8.63
CA ASN A 112 -11.52 -1.86 -7.95
C ASN A 112 -10.87 -2.40 -6.67
N CYS A 113 -10.35 -1.54 -5.80
CA CYS A 113 -9.56 -1.97 -4.62
C CYS A 113 -10.38 -2.21 -3.35
N LYS A 114 -11.71 -2.01 -3.40
CA LYS A 114 -12.62 -2.13 -2.26
C LYS A 114 -13.89 -2.89 -2.68
N GLY A 115 -14.26 -3.90 -1.90
CA GLY A 115 -15.44 -4.73 -2.14
C GLY A 115 -15.38 -6.02 -1.33
N ALA A 116 -16.02 -7.07 -1.86
CA ALA A 116 -16.14 -8.38 -1.21
C ALA A 116 -15.03 -9.37 -1.60
N GLU A 117 -14.18 -9.02 -2.56
CA GLU A 117 -13.13 -9.93 -3.04
C GLU A 117 -11.93 -9.92 -2.09
N ASP A 118 -11.33 -11.09 -1.85
CA ASP A 118 -10.23 -11.25 -0.89
C ASP A 118 -8.96 -10.45 -1.27
N TRP A 119 -8.76 -10.19 -2.58
CA TRP A 119 -7.64 -9.41 -3.08
C TRP A 119 -7.85 -7.89 -2.91
N GLN A 120 -9.04 -7.43 -2.51
CA GLN A 120 -9.34 -6.01 -2.30
C GLN A 120 -8.98 -5.57 -0.89
N LEU A 121 -7.95 -4.72 -0.77
CA LEU A 121 -7.35 -4.40 0.53
C LEU A 121 -7.74 -3.02 1.09
N ASN A 122 -8.59 -2.25 0.40
CA ASN A 122 -9.13 -0.98 0.89
C ASN A 122 -10.40 -1.20 1.74
N GLY A 123 -10.23 -1.81 2.92
CA GLY A 123 -11.23 -1.97 3.98
C GLY A 123 -11.01 -1.11 5.21
#